data_AF-A6KTK2-F1
#
_entry.id   AF-A6KTK2-F1
#
_cell.length_a   1.000
_cell.length_b   1.000
_cell.length_c   1.000
_cell.angle_alpha   90.00
_cell.angle_beta   90.00
_cell.angle_gamma   90.00
#
_symmetry.space_group_name_H-M   'P 1'
#
loop_
_entity.id
_entity.type
_entity.pdbx_description
1 polymer ?
#
loop_
_entity_poly.entity_id
_entity_poly.type
_entity_poly.pdbx_seq_one_letter_code
_entity_poly.pdbx_strand_id
1 'polypeptide(L)'
;MNRKRRLLASEVFGVKRRRVPGPVRADPLRAEAGSAREAIEELVQLFPRGLFEDALPPIALRTQVYSLVPDRTVADLQLKELQDRGEIQVIQLGFDLDAHGIVFTEDYRTRVLKACDGRPCAGAVQKFLASVLPACGDLSFQQDQMTQTYGFRDSEITHLVNAGVLTVRDAGSWWLAVPGAGRFIKCFVKGRQAVLSMVRKAKY
;
A
#
# COMPACT_ATOMS: atom_id res chain seq x y z
N MET A 1 -53.22 12.46 47.77
CA MET A 1 -53.60 13.89 47.91
C MET A 1 -52.43 14.65 48.53
N ASN A 2 -52.01 15.76 47.88
CA ASN A 2 -51.27 16.95 48.34
C ASN A 2 -50.84 17.03 49.83
N ARG A 3 -49.71 17.62 50.26
CA ARG A 3 -48.77 18.63 49.73
C ARG A 3 -47.68 18.79 50.81
N LYS A 4 -46.40 18.98 50.45
CA LYS A 4 -45.57 20.14 50.88
C LYS A 4 -44.15 20.08 50.30
N ARG A 5 -43.84 21.14 49.54
CA ARG A 5 -42.54 21.50 48.97
C ARG A 5 -41.68 22.23 50.02
N ARG A 6 -40.36 22.05 49.95
CA ARG A 6 -39.28 23.04 50.21
C ARG A 6 -38.14 22.62 49.27
N LEU A 7 -37.81 23.27 48.15
CA LEU A 7 -37.20 24.60 47.91
C LEU A 7 -35.92 24.84 48.70
N LEU A 8 -34.77 24.44 48.11
CA LEU A 8 -33.41 25.02 48.15
C LEU A 8 -32.66 24.37 46.96
N ALA A 9 -31.98 24.98 46.01
CA ALA A 9 -31.61 26.36 45.74
C ALA A 9 -31.51 26.52 44.20
N SER A 10 -32.00 27.67 43.72
CA SER A 10 -31.78 28.19 42.37
C SER A 10 -30.59 29.13 42.47
N GLU A 11 -29.52 28.80 41.76
CA GLU A 11 -28.31 29.60 41.44
C GLU A 11 -27.32 28.53 40.97
N VAL A 12 -27.09 28.29 39.67
CA VAL A 12 -26.26 29.13 38.80
C VAL A 12 -26.62 28.81 37.34
N PHE A 13 -27.45 29.64 36.70
CA PHE A 13 -27.45 29.78 35.23
C PHE A 13 -26.65 31.05 34.90
N GLY A 14 -25.34 30.88 34.79
CA GLY A 14 -24.40 31.91 34.34
C GLY A 14 -23.94 31.66 32.91
N VAL A 15 -24.55 32.38 31.97
CA VAL A 15 -23.98 32.88 30.71
C VAL A 15 -23.41 31.86 29.71
N LYS A 16 -24.13 31.71 28.59
CA LYS A 16 -23.61 31.22 27.29
C LYS A 16 -22.32 31.97 26.92
N ARG A 17 -21.15 31.38 27.20
CA ARG A 17 -19.91 31.79 26.55
C ARG A 17 -19.96 31.31 25.09
N ARG A 18 -20.22 32.27 24.20
CA ARG A 18 -19.98 32.17 22.76
C ARG A 18 -18.55 31.67 22.58
N ARG A 19 -18.38 30.39 22.22
CA ARG A 19 -17.06 29.85 21.86
C ARG A 19 -16.61 30.60 20.63
N VAL A 20 -15.64 31.49 20.82
CA VAL A 20 -14.79 31.99 19.73
C VAL A 20 -14.19 30.76 19.05
N PRO A 21 -14.18 30.67 17.71
CA PRO A 21 -13.46 29.61 17.03
C PRO A 21 -11.98 29.78 17.40
N GLY A 22 -11.48 28.95 18.31
CA GLY A 22 -10.05 28.77 18.47
C GLY A 22 -9.50 28.22 17.15
N PRO A 23 -8.23 28.50 16.82
CA PRO A 23 -7.64 28.02 15.58
C PRO A 23 -7.86 26.51 15.53
N VAL A 24 -8.47 26.05 14.43
CA VAL A 24 -8.60 24.64 14.11
C VAL A 24 -7.18 24.09 14.20
N ARG A 25 -6.87 23.39 15.29
CA ARG A 25 -5.64 22.60 15.37
C ARG A 25 -5.74 21.64 14.19
N ALA A 26 -4.90 21.86 13.20
CA ALA A 26 -4.71 20.91 12.12
C ALA A 26 -4.53 19.53 12.77
N ASP A 27 -5.33 18.59 12.31
CA ASP A 27 -5.15 17.19 12.64
C ASP A 27 -3.68 16.84 12.38
N PRO A 28 -2.90 16.32 13.35
CA PRO A 28 -1.49 15.98 13.12
C PRO A 28 -1.28 14.96 11.99
N LEU A 29 -2.37 14.30 11.55
CA LEU A 29 -2.41 13.38 10.42
C LEU A 29 -2.72 14.07 9.08
N ARG A 30 -3.05 15.36 9.08
CA ARG A 30 -3.02 16.22 7.90
C ARG A 30 -1.68 16.96 7.87
N ALA A 31 -0.59 16.20 7.88
CA ALA A 31 0.61 16.71 7.25
C ALA A 31 0.21 17.00 5.80
N GLU A 32 0.39 18.24 5.35
CA GLU A 32 0.36 18.55 3.92
C GLU A 32 1.52 17.77 3.29
N ALA A 33 1.34 16.48 3.01
CA ALA A 33 2.23 15.75 2.13
C ALA A 33 2.04 16.39 0.76
N GLY A 34 2.91 17.36 0.46
CA GLY A 34 2.84 18.22 -0.72
C GLY A 34 3.12 17.43 -2.01
N SER A 35 3.51 16.16 -1.89
CA SER A 35 3.70 15.26 -3.01
C SER A 35 3.35 13.81 -2.67
N ALA A 36 2.96 13.04 -3.69
CA ALA A 36 2.75 11.59 -3.58
C ALA A 36 4.00 10.86 -3.06
N ARG A 37 5.20 11.39 -3.32
CA ARG A 37 6.45 10.84 -2.79
C ARG A 37 6.51 10.91 -1.27
N GLU A 38 6.27 12.09 -0.68
CA GLU A 38 6.27 12.28 0.77
C GLU A 38 5.21 11.39 1.44
N ALA A 39 4.03 11.28 0.82
CA ALA A 39 2.98 10.38 1.28
C ALA A 39 3.45 8.91 1.28
N ILE A 40 4.16 8.46 0.24
CA ILE A 40 4.74 7.11 0.20
C ILE A 40 5.81 6.95 1.29
N GLU A 41 6.70 7.92 1.46
CA GLU A 41 7.76 7.87 2.48
C GLU A 41 7.17 7.74 3.89
N GLU A 42 6.13 8.51 4.21
CA GLU A 42 5.41 8.42 5.48
C GLU A 42 4.75 7.04 5.65
N LEU A 43 4.04 6.54 4.62
CA LEU A 43 3.39 5.23 4.67
C LEU A 43 4.40 4.08 4.81
N VAL A 44 5.57 4.20 4.19
CA VAL A 44 6.66 3.23 4.28
C VAL A 44 7.26 3.18 5.69
N GLN A 45 7.35 4.31 6.39
CA GLN A 45 7.80 4.35 7.79
C GLN A 45 6.83 3.65 8.74
N LEU A 46 5.53 3.69 8.42
CA LEU A 46 4.48 3.02 9.20
C LEU A 46 4.40 1.51 8.93
N PHE A 47 5.13 0.99 7.94
CA PHE A 47 5.07 -0.42 7.57
C PHE A 47 5.66 -1.31 8.68
N PRO A 48 4.91 -2.30 9.21
CA PRO A 48 5.36 -3.11 10.34
C PRO A 48 6.34 -4.21 9.91
N ARG A 49 7.59 -3.82 9.62
CA ARG A 49 8.66 -4.72 9.13
C ARG A 49 8.85 -5.96 10.03
N GLY A 50 8.79 -5.78 11.34
CA GLY A 50 8.96 -6.86 12.32
C GLY A 50 7.88 -7.94 12.25
N LEU A 51 6.65 -7.60 11.86
CA LEU A 51 5.56 -8.59 11.69
C LEU A 51 5.84 -9.55 10.54
N PHE A 52 6.64 -9.12 9.57
CA PHE A 52 7.00 -9.87 8.38
C PHE A 52 8.44 -10.37 8.39
N GLU A 53 9.13 -10.31 9.54
CA GLU A 53 10.53 -10.74 9.70
C GLU A 53 11.46 -10.14 8.63
N ASP A 54 11.17 -8.90 8.18
CA ASP A 54 11.96 -8.29 7.12
C ASP A 54 11.99 -9.12 5.82
N ALA A 55 10.99 -9.98 5.58
CA ALA A 55 10.88 -10.78 4.36
C ALA A 55 10.32 -9.98 3.18
N LEU A 56 9.64 -8.87 3.45
CA LEU A 56 8.96 -8.04 2.46
C LEU A 56 9.59 -6.65 2.39
N PRO A 57 9.64 -6.03 1.19
CA PRO A 57 9.82 -4.59 1.10
C PRO A 57 8.66 -3.88 1.79
N PRO A 58 8.87 -2.66 2.32
CA PRO A 58 7.78 -1.84 2.80
C PRO A 58 6.78 -1.53 1.69
N ILE A 59 5.49 -1.79 1.95
CA ILE A 59 4.42 -1.62 0.97
C ILE A 59 3.48 -0.50 1.43
N ALA A 60 3.38 0.55 0.62
CA ALA A 60 2.32 1.56 0.74
C ALA A 60 1.15 1.17 -0.17
N LEU A 61 -0.10 1.39 0.24
CA LEU A 61 -1.24 1.13 -0.65
C LEU A 61 -1.57 2.38 -1.46
N ARG A 62 -1.90 2.19 -2.74
CA ARG A 62 -2.34 3.30 -3.60
C ARG A 62 -3.54 4.06 -3.01
N THR A 63 -4.47 3.32 -2.39
CA THR A 63 -5.63 3.89 -1.70
C THR A 63 -5.27 4.72 -0.47
N GLN A 64 -4.15 4.42 0.20
CA GLN A 64 -3.64 5.24 1.31
C GLN A 64 -3.03 6.55 0.79
N VAL A 65 -2.30 6.49 -0.34
CA VAL A 65 -1.76 7.71 -0.98
C VAL A 65 -2.90 8.67 -1.35
N TYR A 66 -4.00 8.18 -1.89
CA TYR A 66 -5.20 8.99 -2.17
C TYR A 66 -5.87 9.60 -0.93
N SER A 67 -5.56 9.10 0.27
CA SER A 67 -6.08 9.67 1.52
C SER A 67 -5.21 10.81 2.04
N LEU A 68 -3.92 10.84 1.66
CA LEU A 68 -2.95 11.87 2.06
C LEU A 68 -2.84 12.98 1.02
N VAL A 69 -2.96 12.65 -0.27
CA VAL A 69 -2.94 13.62 -1.37
C VAL A 69 -4.37 14.01 -1.74
N PRO A 70 -4.73 15.31 -1.66
CA PRO A 70 -6.12 15.75 -1.79
C PRO A 70 -6.72 15.58 -3.20
N ASP A 71 -5.90 15.65 -4.25
CA ASP A 71 -6.34 15.45 -5.63
C ASP A 71 -5.83 14.12 -6.18
N ARG A 72 -6.77 13.22 -6.51
CA ARG A 72 -6.47 11.89 -7.05
C ARG A 72 -5.80 11.94 -8.41
N THR A 73 -6.15 12.91 -9.24
CA THR A 73 -5.55 13.10 -10.57
C THR A 73 -4.10 13.53 -10.44
N VAL A 74 -3.82 14.47 -9.53
CA VAL A 74 -2.45 14.90 -9.22
C VAL A 74 -1.65 13.75 -8.61
N ALA A 75 -2.25 12.99 -7.69
CA ALA A 75 -1.62 11.80 -7.13
C ALA A 75 -1.25 10.79 -8.23
N ASP A 76 -2.16 10.50 -9.16
CA ASP A 76 -1.92 9.57 -10.27
C ASP A 76 -0.80 10.04 -11.20
N LEU A 77 -0.77 11.34 -11.53
CA LEU A 77 0.29 11.94 -12.32
C LEU A 77 1.64 11.83 -11.63
N GLN A 78 1.72 12.20 -10.34
CA GLN A 78 2.96 12.12 -9.56
C GLN A 78 3.44 10.68 -9.38
N LEU A 79 2.53 9.73 -9.14
CA LEU A 79 2.87 8.31 -9.06
C LEU A 79 3.43 7.82 -10.40
N LYS A 80 2.84 8.24 -11.52
CA LYS A 80 3.34 7.89 -12.84
C LYS A 80 4.71 8.49 -13.12
N GLU A 81 4.94 9.75 -12.74
CA GLU A 81 6.26 10.38 -12.87
C GLU A 81 7.34 9.64 -12.07
N LEU A 82 7.03 9.20 -10.85
CA LEU A 82 7.94 8.40 -10.03
C LEU A 82 8.21 7.01 -10.63
N GLN A 83 7.19 6.42 -11.25
CA GLN A 83 7.29 5.13 -11.95
C GLN A 83 8.13 5.25 -13.23
N ASP A 84 7.93 6.32 -14.02
CA ASP A 84 8.67 6.61 -15.25
C ASP A 84 10.16 6.89 -14.95
N ARG A 85 10.47 7.46 -13.78
CA ARG A 85 11.84 7.62 -13.26
C ARG A 85 12.43 6.32 -12.70
N GLY A 86 11.64 5.27 -12.56
CA GLY A 86 12.04 4.00 -11.97
C GLY A 86 12.28 4.05 -10.47
N GLU A 87 11.77 5.07 -9.76
CA GLU A 87 11.94 5.22 -8.30
C GLU A 87 11.03 4.26 -7.53
N ILE A 88 9.84 3.99 -8.06
CA ILE A 88 8.84 3.11 -7.45
C ILE A 88 8.40 2.00 -8.41
N GLN A 89 7.94 0.91 -7.83
CA GLN A 89 7.25 -0.18 -8.52
C GLN A 89 5.83 -0.29 -7.98
N VAL A 90 4.86 -0.42 -8.90
CA VAL A 90 3.49 -0.77 -8.55
C VAL A 90 3.38 -2.28 -8.64
N ILE A 91 2.84 -2.90 -7.60
CA ILE A 91 2.69 -4.35 -7.47
C ILE A 91 1.23 -4.71 -7.25
N GLN A 92 0.82 -5.88 -7.74
CA GLN A 92 -0.53 -6.39 -7.50
C GLN A 92 -0.55 -7.25 -6.24
N LEU A 93 -1.42 -6.90 -5.30
CA LEU A 93 -1.55 -7.60 -4.03
C LEU A 93 -2.62 -8.71 -4.05
N GLY A 94 -3.31 -8.91 -5.17
CA GLY A 94 -4.08 -10.13 -5.46
C GLY A 94 -5.33 -10.41 -4.60
N PHE A 95 -5.68 -9.55 -3.63
CA PHE A 95 -6.93 -9.69 -2.85
C PHE A 95 -8.11 -8.87 -3.39
N ASP A 96 -7.85 -7.98 -4.34
CA ASP A 96 -8.82 -7.19 -5.09
C ASP A 96 -8.16 -6.80 -6.43
N LEU A 97 -8.95 -6.55 -7.47
CA LEU A 97 -8.42 -6.06 -8.76
C LEU A 97 -7.80 -4.67 -8.60
N ASP A 98 -8.32 -3.86 -7.68
CA ASP A 98 -7.81 -2.52 -7.39
C ASP A 98 -6.79 -2.48 -6.24
N ALA A 99 -6.35 -3.65 -5.74
CA ALA A 99 -5.40 -3.77 -4.63
C ALA A 99 -3.96 -3.58 -5.09
N HIS A 100 -3.62 -2.34 -5.44
CA HIS A 100 -2.27 -1.96 -5.84
C HIS A 100 -1.42 -1.55 -4.64
N GLY A 101 -0.27 -2.21 -4.50
CA GLY A 101 0.81 -1.81 -3.61
C GLY A 101 1.84 -0.97 -4.35
N ILE A 102 2.50 -0.07 -3.64
CA ILE A 102 3.60 0.76 -4.11
C ILE A 102 4.80 0.44 -3.22
N VAL A 103 5.94 0.15 -3.85
CA VAL A 103 7.21 -0.15 -3.19
C VAL A 103 8.32 0.65 -3.85
N PHE A 104 9.35 1.04 -3.10
CA PHE A 104 10.54 1.64 -3.72
C PHE A 104 11.30 0.57 -4.52
N THR A 105 11.81 0.94 -5.70
CA THR A 105 12.50 0.00 -6.60
C THR A 105 13.73 -0.64 -5.95
N GLU A 106 14.50 0.15 -5.19
CA GLU A 106 15.70 -0.33 -4.51
C GLU A 106 15.39 -1.32 -3.38
N ASP A 107 14.34 -1.03 -2.58
CA ASP A 107 13.85 -1.96 -1.56
C ASP A 107 13.31 -3.24 -2.23
N TYR A 108 12.57 -3.11 -3.32
CA TYR A 108 12.05 -4.25 -4.08
C TYR A 108 13.19 -5.17 -4.56
N ARG A 109 14.20 -4.61 -5.25
CA ARG A 109 15.36 -5.35 -5.76
C ARG A 109 16.08 -6.11 -4.64
N THR A 110 16.41 -5.40 -3.56
CA THR A 110 17.16 -5.97 -2.43
C THR A 110 16.41 -7.15 -1.81
N ARG A 111 15.09 -7.01 -1.62
CA ARG A 111 14.26 -8.03 -0.97
C ARG A 111 14.00 -9.22 -1.87
N VAL A 112 13.74 -9.00 -3.16
CA VAL A 112 13.53 -10.06 -4.15
C VAL A 112 14.80 -10.89 -4.33
N LEU A 113 15.97 -10.25 -4.41
CA LEU A 113 17.27 -10.95 -4.47
C LEU A 113 17.49 -11.81 -3.23
N LYS A 114 17.26 -11.26 -2.03
CA LYS A 114 17.40 -11.99 -0.77
C LYS A 114 16.42 -13.17 -0.68
N ALA A 115 15.18 -13.01 -1.15
CA ALA A 115 14.16 -14.06 -1.10
C ALA A 115 14.48 -15.24 -2.04
N CYS A 116 15.17 -14.96 -3.14
CA CYS A 116 15.49 -15.94 -4.18
C CYS A 116 16.92 -16.49 -4.06
N ASP A 117 17.72 -15.99 -3.12
CA ASP A 117 19.09 -16.43 -2.90
C ASP A 117 19.15 -17.94 -2.59
N GLY A 118 20.11 -18.64 -3.19
CA GLY A 118 20.28 -20.09 -3.10
C GLY A 118 19.19 -20.94 -3.77
N ARG A 119 18.20 -20.35 -4.47
CA ARG A 119 17.14 -21.09 -5.18
C ARG A 119 17.45 -21.31 -6.67
N PRO A 120 16.89 -22.34 -7.30
CA PRO A 120 17.01 -22.55 -8.76
C PRO A 120 16.47 -21.38 -9.61
N CYS A 121 15.59 -20.55 -9.04
CA CYS A 121 15.02 -19.38 -9.71
C CYS A 121 15.96 -18.15 -9.70
N ALA A 122 17.06 -18.16 -8.95
CA ALA A 122 17.93 -16.98 -8.75
C ALA A 122 18.41 -16.35 -10.06
N GLY A 123 18.85 -17.16 -11.03
CA GLY A 123 19.32 -16.66 -12.32
C GLY A 123 18.22 -15.97 -13.14
N ALA A 124 17.01 -16.55 -13.15
CA ALA A 124 15.86 -15.95 -13.84
C ALA A 124 15.44 -14.63 -13.17
N VAL A 125 15.47 -14.59 -11.84
CA VAL A 125 15.14 -13.39 -11.05
C VAL A 125 16.16 -12.28 -11.27
N GLN A 126 17.46 -12.58 -11.24
CA GLN A 126 18.51 -11.60 -11.52
C GLN A 126 18.37 -11.02 -12.93
N LYS A 127 18.15 -11.88 -13.94
CA LYS A 127 17.87 -11.44 -15.31
C LYS A 127 16.66 -10.50 -15.35
N PHE A 128 15.56 -10.85 -14.67
CA PHE A 128 14.35 -10.04 -14.62
C PHE A 128 14.57 -8.66 -14.00
N LEU A 129 15.27 -8.59 -12.86
CA LEU A 129 15.58 -7.33 -12.20
C LEU A 129 16.52 -6.44 -13.04
N ALA A 130 17.39 -7.04 -13.86
CA ALA A 130 18.37 -6.33 -14.68
C ALA A 130 17.81 -5.89 -16.04
N SER A 131 16.93 -6.68 -16.68
CA SER A 131 16.44 -6.39 -18.04
C SER A 131 15.02 -5.83 -18.07
N VAL A 132 14.13 -6.28 -17.19
CA VAL A 132 12.70 -5.94 -17.27
C VAL A 132 12.39 -4.70 -16.44
N LEU A 133 12.78 -4.68 -15.16
CA LEU A 133 12.48 -3.55 -14.26
C LEU A 133 12.99 -2.19 -14.74
N PRO A 134 14.21 -2.04 -15.31
CA PRO A 134 14.67 -0.74 -15.78
C PRO A 134 13.98 -0.30 -17.08
N ALA A 135 13.52 -1.26 -17.88
CA ALA A 135 12.95 -1.01 -19.20
C ALA A 135 11.43 -0.78 -19.15
N CYS A 136 10.76 -1.17 -18.06
CA CYS A 136 9.32 -1.22 -17.98
C CYS A 136 8.86 -0.94 -16.55
N GLY A 137 8.13 0.16 -16.37
CA GLY A 137 7.39 0.43 -15.14
C GLY A 137 6.04 -0.28 -15.10
N ASP A 138 5.66 -1.03 -16.14
CA ASP A 138 4.30 -1.58 -16.23
C ASP A 138 4.02 -2.59 -15.13
N LEU A 139 2.77 -2.56 -14.66
CA LEU A 139 2.27 -3.49 -13.65
C LEU A 139 2.13 -4.92 -14.23
N SER A 140 1.88 -5.05 -15.53
CA SER A 140 1.66 -6.35 -16.22
C SER A 140 2.67 -6.63 -17.30
N PHE A 141 3.00 -7.90 -17.46
CA PHE A 141 3.86 -8.45 -18.51
C PHE A 141 3.08 -9.46 -19.35
N GLN A 142 3.23 -9.36 -20.67
CA GLN A 142 2.65 -10.30 -21.64
C GLN A 142 3.67 -11.35 -22.08
N GLN A 143 3.20 -12.53 -22.50
CA GLN A 143 4.06 -13.63 -22.94
C GLN A 143 4.96 -13.24 -24.11
N ASP A 144 4.41 -12.57 -25.12
CA ASP A 144 5.21 -12.11 -26.27
C ASP A 144 6.30 -11.12 -25.84
N GLN A 145 5.97 -10.20 -24.93
CA GLN A 145 6.94 -9.25 -24.39
C GLN A 145 8.06 -9.97 -23.62
N MET A 146 7.70 -10.92 -22.75
CA MET A 146 8.66 -11.68 -21.95
C MET A 146 9.57 -12.56 -22.82
N THR A 147 9.01 -13.21 -23.84
CA THR A 147 9.74 -14.17 -24.68
C THR A 147 10.50 -13.51 -25.81
N GLN A 148 9.86 -12.60 -26.57
CA GLN A 148 10.43 -11.99 -27.77
C GLN A 148 11.31 -10.78 -27.44
N THR A 149 10.86 -9.90 -26.54
CA THR A 149 11.59 -8.66 -26.20
C THR A 149 12.67 -8.92 -25.16
N TYR A 150 12.34 -9.64 -24.09
CA TYR A 150 13.26 -9.86 -22.96
C TYR A 150 13.96 -11.22 -22.98
N GLY A 151 13.64 -12.08 -23.95
CA GLY A 151 14.33 -13.34 -24.18
C GLY A 151 14.17 -14.37 -23.05
N PHE A 152 13.07 -14.32 -22.30
CA PHE A 152 12.79 -15.32 -21.26
C PHE A 152 12.27 -16.62 -21.88
N ARG A 153 12.73 -17.74 -21.33
CA ARG A 153 12.15 -19.07 -21.63
C ARG A 153 10.93 -19.33 -20.76
N ASP A 154 10.01 -20.17 -21.22
CA ASP A 154 8.82 -20.54 -20.43
C ASP A 154 9.16 -21.13 -19.05
N SER A 155 10.28 -21.86 -18.95
CA SER A 155 10.79 -22.37 -17.67
C SER A 155 11.28 -21.26 -16.74
N GLU A 156 11.89 -20.20 -17.28
CA GLU A 156 12.32 -19.03 -16.50
C GLU A 156 11.10 -18.22 -16.03
N ILE A 157 10.09 -18.06 -16.88
CA ILE A 157 8.82 -17.43 -16.49
C ILE A 157 8.15 -18.23 -15.38
N THR A 158 8.11 -19.56 -15.51
CA THR A 158 7.59 -20.46 -14.47
C THR A 158 8.36 -20.30 -13.16
N HIS A 159 9.69 -20.15 -13.22
CA HIS A 159 10.50 -19.86 -12.04
C HIS A 159 10.15 -18.52 -11.38
N LEU A 160 9.88 -17.46 -12.15
CA LEU A 160 9.46 -16.16 -11.63
C LEU A 160 8.09 -16.23 -10.94
N VAL A 161 7.15 -16.97 -11.52
CA VAL A 161 5.83 -17.21 -10.92
C VAL A 161 5.95 -18.01 -9.62
N ASN A 162 6.69 -19.11 -9.64
CA ASN A 162 6.89 -19.96 -8.45
C ASN A 162 7.68 -19.23 -7.34
N ALA A 163 8.56 -18.29 -7.69
CA ALA A 163 9.25 -17.43 -6.74
C ALA A 163 8.34 -16.34 -6.14
N GLY A 164 7.16 -16.10 -6.72
CA GLY A 164 6.23 -15.05 -6.30
C GLY A 164 6.66 -13.65 -6.75
N VAL A 165 7.58 -13.55 -7.72
CA VAL A 165 7.94 -12.28 -8.37
C VAL A 165 6.89 -11.88 -9.40
N LEU A 166 6.24 -12.88 -10.01
CA LEU A 166 5.09 -12.71 -10.89
C LEU A 166 3.88 -13.45 -10.31
N THR A 167 2.68 -12.92 -10.54
CA THR A 167 1.42 -13.63 -10.29
C THR A 167 0.60 -13.71 -11.57
N VAL A 168 -0.09 -14.82 -11.79
CA VAL A 168 -0.92 -15.01 -12.98
C VAL A 168 -2.07 -13.99 -12.97
N ARG A 169 -2.23 -13.29 -14.10
CA ARG A 169 -3.39 -12.43 -14.39
C ARG A 169 -4.37 -13.19 -15.26
N ASP A 170 -3.92 -13.56 -16.45
CA ASP A 170 -4.68 -14.26 -17.50
C ASP A 170 -3.73 -15.25 -18.20
N ALA A 171 -4.24 -16.06 -19.13
CA ALA A 171 -3.40 -16.94 -19.95
C ALA A 171 -2.36 -16.11 -20.71
N GLY A 172 -1.07 -16.36 -20.45
CA GLY A 172 0.03 -15.62 -21.05
C GLY A 172 0.22 -14.20 -20.51
N SER A 173 -0.40 -13.84 -19.38
CA SER A 173 -0.24 -12.52 -18.76
C SER A 173 -0.03 -12.62 -17.25
N TRP A 174 0.91 -11.82 -16.74
CA TRP A 174 1.28 -11.81 -15.33
C TRP A 174 1.35 -10.39 -14.78
N TRP A 175 1.01 -10.24 -13.50
CA TRP A 175 1.28 -9.01 -12.74
C TRP A 175 2.61 -9.10 -12.01
N LEU A 176 3.25 -7.95 -11.82
CA LEU A 176 4.35 -7.79 -10.87
C LEU A 176 3.85 -8.06 -9.44
N ALA A 177 4.56 -8.92 -8.72
CA ALA A 177 4.24 -9.30 -7.36
C ALA A 177 5.50 -9.29 -6.48
N VAL A 178 5.30 -9.47 -5.17
CA VAL A 178 6.40 -9.58 -4.21
C VAL A 178 6.45 -10.99 -3.64
N PRO A 179 7.63 -11.64 -3.62
CA PRO A 179 7.82 -12.91 -2.94
C PRO A 179 7.32 -12.89 -1.50
N GLY A 180 6.45 -13.83 -1.13
CA GLY A 180 5.90 -13.91 0.22
C GLY A 180 4.75 -12.94 0.53
N ALA A 181 4.26 -12.16 -0.45
CA ALA A 181 3.15 -11.21 -0.25
C ALA A 181 1.89 -11.85 0.36
N GLY A 182 1.66 -13.16 0.16
CA GLY A 182 0.54 -13.90 0.73
C GLY A 182 0.39 -13.73 2.26
N ARG A 183 1.51 -13.65 3.00
CA ARG A 183 1.48 -13.45 4.46
C ARG A 183 0.97 -12.06 4.81
N PHE A 184 1.45 -11.04 4.10
CA PHE A 184 0.98 -9.66 4.21
C PHE A 184 -0.49 -9.54 3.88
N ILE A 185 -0.91 -10.09 2.74
CA ILE A 185 -2.30 -10.06 2.27
C ILE A 185 -3.24 -10.67 3.31
N LYS A 186 -2.88 -11.84 3.85
CA LYS A 186 -3.67 -12.52 4.89
C LYS A 186 -3.82 -11.67 6.15
N CYS A 187 -2.75 -11.03 6.61
CA CYS A 187 -2.79 -10.12 7.77
C CYS A 187 -3.61 -8.87 7.48
N PHE A 188 -3.42 -8.27 6.30
CA PHE A 188 -4.11 -7.06 5.86
C PHE A 188 -5.63 -7.27 5.79
N VAL A 189 -6.09 -8.33 5.11
CA VAL A 189 -7.52 -8.64 4.96
C VAL A 189 -8.17 -8.86 6.33
N LYS A 190 -7.52 -9.63 7.21
CA LYS A 190 -8.01 -9.85 8.59
C LYS A 190 -8.11 -8.56 9.39
N GLY A 191 -7.08 -7.71 9.33
CA GLY A 191 -7.06 -6.41 10.00
C GLY A 191 -8.17 -5.50 9.50
N ARG A 192 -8.34 -5.37 8.18
CA ARG A 192 -9.41 -4.58 7.55
C ARG A 192 -10.79 -5.06 7.99
N GLN A 193 -11.05 -6.36 7.98
CA GLN A 193 -12.33 -6.92 8.43
C GLN A 193 -12.61 -6.63 9.91
N ALA A 194 -11.59 -6.73 10.77
CA ALA A 194 -11.72 -6.41 12.19
C ALA A 194 -12.06 -4.93 12.41
N VAL A 195 -11.33 -4.01 11.78
CA VAL A 195 -11.57 -2.56 11.87
C VAL A 195 -12.98 -2.21 11.36
N LEU A 196 -13.38 -2.72 10.20
CA LEU A 196 -14.72 -2.48 9.66
C LEU A 196 -15.82 -3.03 10.58
N SER A 197 -15.58 -4.18 11.21
CA SER A 197 -16.52 -4.76 12.18
C SER A 197 -16.64 -3.91 13.44
N MET A 198 -15.54 -3.32 13.90
CA MET A 198 -15.55 -2.38 15.03
C MET A 198 -16.31 -1.10 14.68
N VAL A 199 -16.07 -0.51 13.51
CA VAL A 199 -16.78 0.69 13.04
C VAL A 199 -18.28 0.42 12.92
N ARG A 200 -18.70 -0.73 12.38
CA ARG A 200 -20.13 -1.09 12.28
C ARG A 200 -20.80 -1.29 13.64
N LYS A 201 -20.05 -1.76 14.65
CA LYS A 201 -20.56 -1.97 16.02
C LYS A 201 -20.55 -0.70 16.85
N ALA A 202 -19.63 0.22 16.58
CA ALA A 202 -19.60 1.55 17.14
C ALA A 202 -20.78 2.33 16.55
N LYS A 203 -21.92 2.32 17.27
CA LYS A 203 -23.09 3.12 16.92
C LYS A 203 -22.68 4.58 16.73
N TYR A 204 -22.72 5.04 15.49
CA TYR A 204 -22.95 6.44 15.12
C TYR A 204 -24.41 6.59 14.72
#